data_AF-A0A8J8ET67-F1
#
_entry.id   AF-A0A8J8ET67-F1
#
_cell.length_a   1.000
_cell.length_b   1.000
_cell.length_c   1.000
_cell.angle_alpha   90.00
_cell.angle_beta   90.00
_cell.angle_gamma   90.00
#
_symmetry.space_group_name_H-M   'P 1'
#
loop_
_entity.id
_entity.type
_entity.pdbx_description
1 polymer ?
#
loop_
_entity_poly.entity_id
_entity_poly.type
_entity_poly.pdbx_seq_one_letter_code
_entity_poly.pdbx_strand_id
1 'polypeptide(L)'
;MKVLIYNVDGLTLPVEVEPGLPFTFHCSSEECGKEIIIEGIVRTVDELEFNSVLEDTISENPDFERIKEITARNLIFEGRVNGKKVKLPVESMDDFAKRFMDEVLVLR
;
A
#
# COMPACT_ATOMS: atom_id res chain seq x y z
N MET A 1 11.33 -5.23 -5.93
CA MET A 1 11.17 -3.77 -5.75
C MET A 1 10.57 -3.48 -4.40
N LYS A 2 10.89 -2.32 -3.80
CA LYS A 2 10.30 -1.89 -2.53
C LYS A 2 9.02 -1.10 -2.77
N VAL A 3 7.98 -1.43 -2.03
CA VAL A 3 6.66 -0.79 -2.12
C VAL A 3 6.12 -0.47 -0.74
N LEU A 4 5.16 0.45 -0.68
CA LEU A 4 4.32 0.73 0.48
C LEU A 4 2.93 0.14 0.22
N ILE A 5 2.48 -0.78 1.08
CA ILE A 5 1.09 -1.24 1.09
C ILE A 5 0.35 -0.45 2.17
N TYR A 6 -0.71 0.24 1.79
CA TYR A 6 -1.47 1.09 2.70
C TYR A 6 -2.62 0.32 3.38
N ASN A 7 -2.94 0.71 4.61
CA ASN A 7 -4.03 0.16 5.42
C ASN A 7 -3.94 -1.37 5.65
N VAL A 8 -2.74 -1.92 5.76
CA VAL A 8 -2.50 -3.29 6.23
C VAL A 8 -2.84 -3.34 7.72
N ASP A 9 -4.06 -3.76 8.02
CA ASP A 9 -4.62 -3.72 9.37
C ASP A 9 -4.47 -2.32 10.00
N GLY A 10 -4.72 -1.25 9.25
CA GLY A 10 -4.55 0.13 9.74
C GLY A 10 -3.11 0.66 9.77
N LEU A 11 -2.12 -0.09 9.26
CA LEU A 11 -0.74 0.38 9.12
C LEU A 11 -0.34 0.55 7.65
N THR A 12 0.65 1.40 7.39
CA THR A 12 1.38 1.42 6.12
C THR A 12 2.62 0.55 6.28
N LEU A 13 2.77 -0.49 5.46
CA LEU A 13 3.90 -1.41 5.55
C LEU A 13 4.82 -1.32 4.34
N PRO A 14 6.13 -1.07 4.54
CA PRO A 14 7.12 -1.21 3.51
C PRO A 14 7.48 -2.69 3.31
N VAL A 15 7.39 -3.19 2.08
CA VAL A 15 7.72 -4.58 1.75
C VAL A 15 8.51 -4.68 0.45
N GLU A 16 9.26 -5.76 0.30
CA GLU A 16 9.97 -6.09 -0.94
C GLU A 16 9.22 -7.18 -1.71
N VAL A 17 8.87 -6.89 -2.95
CA VAL A 17 8.03 -7.75 -3.80
C VAL A 17 8.52 -7.78 -5.23
N GLU A 18 8.15 -8.82 -5.97
CA GLU A 18 8.21 -8.85 -7.43
C GLU A 18 6.77 -8.80 -7.97
N PRO A 19 6.36 -7.70 -8.65
CA PRO A 19 5.00 -7.59 -9.17
C PRO A 19 4.64 -8.77 -10.07
N GLY A 20 3.45 -9.33 -9.88
CA GLY A 20 3.01 -10.52 -10.61
C GLY A 20 3.37 -11.85 -9.94
N LEU A 21 4.23 -11.86 -8.91
CA LEU A 21 4.57 -13.06 -8.15
C LEU A 21 3.94 -13.06 -6.74
N PRO A 22 3.52 -14.23 -6.24
CA PRO A 22 3.04 -14.36 -4.89
C PRO A 22 4.19 -14.18 -3.88
N PHE A 23 3.87 -13.59 -2.74
CA PHE A 23 4.81 -13.43 -1.63
C PHE A 23 4.10 -13.60 -0.28
N THR A 24 4.90 -13.86 0.75
CA THR A 24 4.49 -13.83 2.15
C THR A 24 5.41 -12.89 2.90
N PHE A 25 4.85 -12.08 3.77
CA PHE A 25 5.61 -11.21 4.67
C PHE A 25 5.02 -11.29 6.08
N HIS A 26 5.90 -11.30 7.07
CA HIS A 26 5.56 -11.35 8.48
C HIS A 26 6.20 -10.15 9.18
N CYS A 27 5.40 -9.40 9.92
CA CYS A 27 5.87 -8.39 10.85
C CYS A 27 5.51 -8.82 12.26
N SER A 28 6.51 -8.89 13.11
CA SER A 28 6.32 -9.27 14.50
C SER A 28 5.65 -8.16 15.32
N SER A 29 5.10 -8.51 16.49
CA SER A 29 4.56 -7.51 17.41
C SER A 29 5.62 -6.53 17.94
N GLU A 30 6.88 -6.93 17.97
CA GLU A 30 7.99 -6.05 18.37
C GLU A 30 8.26 -4.95 17.34
N GLU A 31 8.14 -5.29 16.05
CA GLU A 31 8.42 -4.37 14.94
C GLU A 31 7.21 -3.49 14.58
N CYS A 32 6.01 -4.08 14.53
CA CYS A 32 4.79 -3.39 14.09
C CYS A 32 3.83 -3.01 15.23
N GLY A 33 4.17 -3.32 16.49
CA GLY A 33 3.27 -3.15 17.64
C GLY A 33 2.14 -4.18 17.70
N LYS A 34 2.03 -5.05 16.67
CA LYS A 34 1.12 -6.19 16.56
C LYS A 34 1.60 -7.17 15.50
N GLU A 35 1.11 -8.40 15.58
CA GLU A 35 1.46 -9.45 14.64
C GLU A 35 0.67 -9.31 13.33
N ILE A 36 1.41 -9.25 12.22
CA ILE A 36 0.85 -9.12 10.88
C ILE A 36 1.48 -10.16 9.97
N ILE A 37 0.63 -10.95 9.33
CA ILE A 37 0.99 -11.86 8.25
C ILE A 37 0.24 -11.42 7.01
N ILE A 38 0.96 -11.14 5.93
CA ILE A 38 0.38 -10.87 4.62
C ILE A 38 0.79 -11.95 3.63
N GLU A 39 -0.18 -12.37 2.82
CA GLU A 39 -0.01 -13.38 1.79
C GLU A 39 -0.76 -12.94 0.55
N GLY A 40 -0.08 -12.79 -0.58
CA GLY A 40 -0.76 -12.33 -1.79
C GLY A 40 0.18 -11.92 -2.90
N ILE A 41 -0.33 -11.06 -3.76
CA ILE A 41 0.35 -10.59 -4.96
C ILE A 41 0.20 -9.07 -5.06
N VAL A 42 1.29 -8.39 -5.43
CA VAL A 42 1.20 -7.02 -5.93
C VAL A 42 1.07 -7.12 -7.45
N ARG A 43 0.06 -6.48 -8.02
CA ARG A 43 -0.17 -6.51 -9.48
C ARG A 43 -0.40 -5.11 -10.04
N THR A 44 -0.02 -4.96 -11.30
CA THR A 44 -0.32 -3.76 -12.08
C THR A 44 -1.79 -3.75 -12.48
N VAL A 45 -2.42 -2.59 -12.35
CA VAL A 45 -3.83 -2.34 -12.68
C VAL A 45 -3.98 -1.05 -13.47
N ASP A 46 -5.16 -0.86 -14.07
CA ASP A 46 -5.52 0.44 -14.61
C ASP A 46 -5.92 1.42 -13.50
N GLU A 47 -5.97 2.70 -13.86
CA GLU A 47 -6.28 3.77 -12.92
C GLU A 47 -7.69 3.66 -12.34
N LEU A 48 -8.66 3.10 -13.08
CA LEU A 48 -10.03 2.94 -12.61
C LEU A 48 -10.12 1.92 -11.48
N GLU A 49 -9.48 0.75 -11.63
CA GLU A 49 -9.41 -0.25 -10.58
C GLU A 49 -8.63 0.28 -9.37
N PHE A 50 -7.50 0.97 -9.59
CA PHE A 50 -6.75 1.59 -8.49
C PHE A 50 -7.63 2.57 -7.71
N ASN A 51 -8.33 3.48 -8.40
CA ASN A 51 -9.19 4.48 -7.77
C ASN A 51 -10.32 3.83 -6.96
N SER A 52 -10.91 2.73 -7.45
CA SER A 52 -11.92 2.00 -6.67
C SER A 52 -11.33 1.48 -5.35
N VAL A 53 -10.16 0.83 -5.41
CA VAL A 53 -9.50 0.27 -4.22
C VAL A 53 -9.08 1.39 -3.24
N LEU A 54 -8.64 2.54 -3.77
CA LEU A 54 -8.28 3.71 -3.00
C LEU A 54 -9.48 4.25 -2.20
N GLU A 55 -10.61 4.49 -2.86
CA GLU A 55 -11.82 5.00 -2.24
C GLU A 55 -12.40 4.01 -1.23
N ASP A 56 -12.41 2.71 -1.54
CA ASP A 56 -12.83 1.66 -0.60
C ASP A 56 -11.95 1.70 0.67
N THR A 57 -10.63 1.81 0.50
CA THR A 57 -9.68 1.87 1.62
C THR A 57 -9.94 3.08 2.52
N ILE A 58 -10.18 4.25 1.94
CA ILE A 58 -10.45 5.49 2.69
C ILE A 58 -11.83 5.44 3.35
N SER A 59 -12.83 4.86 2.68
CA SER A 59 -14.16 4.67 3.25
C SER A 59 -14.14 3.72 4.44
N GLU A 60 -13.31 2.68 4.40
CA GLU A 60 -13.13 1.75 5.52
C GLU A 60 -12.31 2.37 6.66
N ASN A 61 -11.30 3.19 6.33
CA ASN A 61 -10.43 3.84 7.30
C ASN A 61 -10.08 5.29 6.89
N PRO A 62 -10.83 6.29 7.38
CA PRO A 62 -10.63 7.69 7.02
C PRO A 62 -9.26 8.27 7.40
N ASP A 63 -8.53 7.66 8.35
CA ASP A 63 -7.17 8.11 8.72
C ASP A 63 -6.19 8.04 7.54
N PHE A 64 -6.53 7.24 6.51
CA PHE A 64 -5.75 7.14 5.30
C PHE A 64 -6.08 8.20 4.25
N GLU A 65 -6.93 9.19 4.49
CA GLU A 65 -7.36 10.17 3.45
C GLU A 65 -6.20 10.81 2.64
N ARG A 66 -5.03 11.00 3.25
CA ARG A 66 -3.83 11.52 2.55
C ARG A 66 -3.39 10.69 1.36
N ILE A 67 -3.73 9.40 1.30
CA ILE A 67 -3.36 8.55 0.15
C ILE A 67 -4.07 8.96 -1.15
N LYS A 68 -5.06 9.88 -1.11
CA LYS A 68 -5.60 10.55 -2.32
C LYS A 68 -4.54 11.29 -3.13
N GLU A 69 -3.45 11.71 -2.48
CA GLU A 69 -2.34 12.44 -3.11
C GLU A 69 -1.44 11.53 -3.97
N ILE A 70 -1.60 10.20 -3.90
CA ILE A 70 -0.86 9.27 -4.75
C ILE A 70 -1.13 9.59 -6.23
N THR A 71 -0.05 9.83 -6.97
CA THR A 71 -0.08 10.15 -8.40
C THR A 71 0.19 8.92 -9.28
N ALA A 72 1.01 7.98 -8.81
CA ALA A 72 1.28 6.71 -9.47
C ALA A 72 0.20 5.68 -9.12
N ARG A 73 -0.89 5.67 -9.90
CA ARG A 73 -2.12 4.92 -9.62
C ARG A 73 -2.22 3.63 -10.44
N ASN A 74 -1.26 2.73 -10.25
CA ASN A 74 -1.13 1.55 -11.11
C ASN A 74 -0.80 0.25 -10.37
N LEU A 75 -0.67 0.24 -9.04
CA LEU A 75 -0.35 -0.96 -8.27
C LEU A 75 -1.37 -1.19 -7.16
N ILE A 76 -1.82 -2.43 -7.01
CA ILE A 76 -2.59 -2.85 -5.84
C ILE A 76 -2.03 -4.16 -5.29
N PHE A 77 -2.27 -4.37 -4.01
CA PHE A 77 -2.13 -5.66 -3.35
C PHE A 77 -3.48 -6.38 -3.39
N GLU A 78 -3.46 -7.66 -3.72
CA GLU A 78 -4.61 -8.55 -3.61
C GLU A 78 -4.19 -9.82 -2.88
N GLY A 79 -4.87 -10.13 -1.78
CA GLY A 79 -4.44 -11.25 -0.94
C GLY A 79 -5.16 -11.31 0.40
N ARG A 80 -4.41 -11.71 1.43
CA ARG A 80 -4.87 -11.83 2.80
C ARG A 80 -3.96 -11.06 3.74
N VAL A 81 -4.57 -10.42 4.73
CA VAL A 81 -3.92 -9.84 5.91
C VAL A 81 -4.50 -10.55 7.12
N ASN A 82 -3.67 -11.25 7.89
CA ASN A 82 -4.10 -12.08 9.04
C ASN A 82 -5.27 -13.01 8.69
N GLY A 83 -5.22 -13.62 7.50
CA GLY A 83 -6.25 -14.52 6.97
C GLY A 83 -7.49 -13.83 6.36
N LYS A 84 -7.71 -12.53 6.59
CA LYS A 84 -8.82 -11.76 5.99
C LYS A 84 -8.47 -11.35 4.57
N LYS A 85 -9.35 -11.64 3.59
CA LYS A 85 -9.18 -11.20 2.20
C LYS A 85 -9.30 -9.68 2.09
N VAL A 86 -8.38 -9.05 1.38
CA VAL A 86 -8.36 -7.60 1.14
C VAL A 86 -7.82 -7.27 -0.25
N LYS A 87 -8.17 -6.08 -0.74
CA LYS A 87 -7.45 -5.37 -1.79
C LYS A 87 -7.00 -4.03 -1.23
N LEU A 88 -5.73 -3.67 -1.42
CA LEU A 88 -5.15 -2.47 -0.81
C LEU A 88 -4.34 -1.69 -1.84
N PRO A 89 -4.33 -0.35 -1.79
CA PRO A 89 -3.54 0.46 -2.70
C PRO A 89 -2.06 0.31 -2.36
N VAL A 90 -1.24 0.34 -3.41
CA VAL A 90 0.21 0.17 -3.31
C VAL A 90 0.89 1.30 -4.05
N GLU A 91 1.91 1.90 -3.44
CA GLU A 91 2.77 2.89 -4.09
C GLU A 91 4.20 2.34 -4.09
N SER A 92 4.94 2.53 -5.18
CA SER A 92 6.36 2.20 -5.18
C SER A 92 7.12 3.16 -4.27
N MET A 93 8.21 2.70 -3.66
CA MET A 93 9.03 3.59 -2.83
C MET A 93 9.62 4.75 -3.65
N ASP A 94 9.89 4.52 -4.94
CA ASP A 94 10.42 5.54 -5.85
C ASP A 94 9.38 6.63 -6.16
N ASP A 95 8.12 6.23 -6.40
CA ASP A 95 7.02 7.17 -6.63
C ASP A 95 6.69 7.97 -5.36
N PHE A 96 6.65 7.29 -4.21
CA PHE A 96 6.50 7.94 -2.91
C PHE A 96 7.60 8.98 -2.69
N ALA A 97 8.87 8.62 -2.92
CA ALA A 97 10.00 9.53 -2.73
C ALA A 97 9.93 10.73 -3.67
N LYS A 98 9.55 10.51 -4.94
CA LYS A 98 9.37 11.59 -5.92
C LYS A 98 8.28 12.56 -5.45
N ARG A 99 7.10 12.05 -5.09
CA ARG A 99 6.00 12.85 -4.58
C ARG A 99 6.37 13.63 -3.32
N PHE A 100 7.03 12.96 -2.37
CA PHE A 100 7.50 13.60 -1.14
C PHE A 100 8.47 14.76 -1.43
N MET A 101 9.41 14.59 -2.37
CA MET A 101 10.29 15.69 -2.77
C MET A 101 9.54 16.84 -3.42
N ASP A 102 8.57 16.55 -4.28
CA ASP A 102 7.76 17.58 -4.96
C ASP A 102 6.92 18.39 -3.95
N GLU A 103 6.36 17.75 -2.93
CA GLU A 103 5.58 18.44 -1.88
C GLU A 103 6.47 19.24 -0.91
N VAL A 104 7.64 18.72 -0.53
CA VAL A 104 8.52 19.37 0.45
C VAL A 104 9.38 20.49 -0.17
N LEU A 105 9.79 20.37 -1.43
CA LEU A 105 10.61 21.39 -2.10
C LEU A 105 9.81 22.61 -2.57
N VAL A 106 8.49 22.51 -2.69
CA VAL A 106 7.60 23.62 -3.06
C VAL A 106 7.25 24.53 -1.86
N LEU A 107 7.53 24.09 -0.62
CA LEU A 107 7.39 24.89 0.60
C LEU A 107 8.63 25.76 0.93
N ARG A 108 9.46 26.09 -0.07
CA ARG A 108 10.60 27.02 0.07
C ARG A 108 10.33 28.38 -0.56
#